data_AF-A0A1F7BL69-F1
#
_entry.id   AF-A0A1F7BL69-F1
#
_cell.length_a   1.000
_cell.length_b   1.000
_cell.length_c   1.000
_cell.angle_alpha   90.00
_cell.angle_beta   90.00
_cell.angle_gamma   90.00
#
_symmetry.space_group_name_H-M   'P 1'
#
loop_
_entity.id
_entity.type
_entity.pdbx_description
1 polymer ?
#
loop_
_entity_poly.entity_id
_entity_poly.type
_entity_poly.pdbx_seq_one_letter_code
_entity_poly.pdbx_strand_id
1 'polypeptide(L)'
;MFSNSIEKESADNSLVRRKYGTMLRIVGGFSLALSRLLVSDGVTSVSAQEKNPLPHATQGKDAPQKTIEELLGGEGLAGSIHGGVAEGNLFVLVHGKSLFDQERLAMIPVFESVRSDLAKGIRGQKLKVWGNLIAKATPQRHILVRKVELGEKWDPKVDFEFEDYPAKPIEKLSEELEKKVEVVGIVHAVLHDGKVVVIEIDGNKKPLRVNDPSFTKDLYRDDVVKVRYLLQSRPLQEPKHMVLDTSDPEKKKPVEVLDSIGDLNGVVLDGSDPEKKQIEGNLVWFPKSPFASRDVWGVRQMDVGQKGIDRFLAVINFADEEERKKVEEKCRKLWDEEKALKRKGFVRRGDGSSFFNRNIRIRINKGTVHVFSRNQGNPILDLKAEDIEVMRNEDK
;
A
#
# COMPACT_ATOMS: atom_id res chain seq x y z
N MET A 1 -35.53 13.19 -42.36
CA MET A 1 -36.99 13.29 -42.62
C MET A 1 -37.67 12.87 -41.32
N PHE A 2 -38.33 13.69 -40.50
CA PHE A 2 -38.93 15.02 -40.60
C PHE A 2 -38.85 15.75 -39.22
N SER A 3 -38.79 17.08 -39.31
CA SER A 3 -39.15 18.18 -38.37
C SER A 3 -39.40 17.88 -36.88
N ASN A 4 -38.71 18.56 -35.95
CA ASN A 4 -38.89 19.94 -35.47
C ASN A 4 -40.28 20.26 -34.91
N SER A 5 -40.36 20.50 -33.60
CA SER A 5 -40.97 21.72 -33.05
C SER A 5 -40.48 22.00 -31.63
N ILE A 6 -40.04 23.24 -31.47
CA ILE A 6 -39.64 23.92 -30.25
C ILE A 6 -40.90 24.61 -29.73
N GLU A 7 -41.24 24.43 -28.45
CA GLU A 7 -42.07 25.39 -27.73
C GLU A 7 -41.36 25.84 -26.45
N LYS A 8 -41.29 27.16 -26.32
CA LYS A 8 -40.83 27.91 -25.16
C LYS A 8 -41.97 27.95 -24.13
N GLU A 9 -41.66 27.70 -22.88
CA GLU A 9 -42.40 28.30 -21.77
C GLU A 9 -41.43 28.93 -20.78
N SER A 10 -41.61 30.23 -20.61
CA SER A 10 -41.04 31.07 -19.57
C SER A 10 -42.10 31.24 -18.48
N ALA A 11 -41.79 30.90 -17.23
CA ALA A 11 -42.39 31.57 -16.08
C ALA A 11 -41.54 31.38 -14.83
N ASP A 12 -41.22 32.54 -14.27
CA ASP A 12 -40.66 32.85 -12.97
C ASP A 12 -41.42 32.15 -11.82
N ASN A 13 -40.69 31.71 -10.79
CA ASN A 13 -41.16 31.88 -9.41
C ASN A 13 -40.04 31.63 -8.38
N SER A 14 -39.56 32.77 -7.91
CA SER A 14 -38.75 32.99 -6.73
C SER A 14 -39.52 32.72 -5.43
N LEU A 15 -39.26 31.59 -4.75
CA LEU A 15 -39.59 31.30 -3.33
C LEU A 15 -38.90 29.96 -3.04
N VAL A 16 -37.86 29.81 -2.22
CA VAL A 16 -37.87 29.91 -0.75
C VAL A 16 -36.42 30.07 -0.28
N ARG A 17 -36.03 31.30 0.07
CA ARG A 17 -34.93 31.58 1.00
C ARG A 17 -35.56 32.19 2.24
N ARG A 18 -35.55 31.47 3.37
CA ARG A 18 -35.54 31.98 4.75
C ARG A 18 -35.89 30.84 5.70
N LYS A 19 -34.94 30.47 6.56
CA LYS A 19 -35.16 30.11 7.97
C LYS A 19 -33.82 29.74 8.61
N TYR A 20 -33.08 30.74 9.08
CA TYR A 20 -32.27 30.63 10.29
C TYR A 20 -32.26 32.01 10.95
N GLY A 21 -33.03 32.11 12.02
CA GLY A 21 -33.16 33.29 12.87
C GLY A 21 -32.92 32.88 14.32
N THR A 22 -32.03 33.62 14.92
CA THR A 22 -31.45 33.57 16.28
C THR A 22 -32.47 33.75 17.43
N MET A 23 -32.25 33.08 18.57
CA MET A 23 -32.52 33.56 19.95
C MET A 23 -31.60 32.79 20.93
N LEU A 24 -30.60 33.43 21.57
CA LEU A 24 -30.58 34.06 22.92
C LEU A 24 -30.90 33.07 24.08
N ARG A 25 -29.94 32.56 24.89
CA ARG A 25 -29.22 33.10 26.08
C ARG A 25 -30.20 33.38 27.27
N ILE A 26 -30.12 32.73 28.46
CA ILE A 26 -29.29 33.11 29.65
C ILE A 26 -29.66 32.24 30.91
N VAL A 27 -28.62 31.87 31.72
CA VAL A 27 -28.52 31.59 33.20
C VAL A 27 -29.25 30.37 33.82
N GLY A 28 -28.74 29.61 34.80
CA GLY A 28 -27.57 29.67 35.71
C GLY A 28 -27.20 28.23 36.16
N GLY A 29 -26.05 27.91 36.76
CA GLY A 29 -25.41 28.53 37.90
C GLY A 29 -25.55 27.62 39.12
N PHE A 30 -24.61 26.71 39.36
CA PHE A 30 -24.30 26.16 40.69
C PHE A 30 -22.82 25.72 40.74
N SER A 31 -22.21 25.98 41.88
CA SER A 31 -20.78 25.97 42.15
C SER A 31 -20.48 25.04 43.33
N LEU A 32 -19.26 24.47 43.35
CA LEU A 32 -18.44 24.07 44.52
C LEU A 32 -18.99 22.92 45.42
N ALA A 33 -18.22 22.01 46.02
CA ALA A 33 -16.78 21.81 46.16
C ALA A 33 -16.46 20.39 46.70
N LEU A 34 -15.17 20.04 46.57
CA LEU A 34 -14.33 19.24 47.49
C LEU A 34 -14.76 17.82 47.92
N SER A 35 -13.90 16.85 47.64
CA SER A 35 -13.14 16.10 48.67
C SER A 35 -11.95 15.36 48.05
N ARG A 36 -10.76 15.61 48.60
CA ARG A 36 -9.55 14.78 48.43
C ARG A 36 -9.75 13.46 49.18
N LEU A 37 -9.28 12.35 48.61
CA LEU A 37 -8.58 11.32 49.37
C LEU A 37 -7.54 10.62 48.47
N LEU A 38 -6.31 10.63 48.96
CA LEU A 38 -5.17 9.85 48.48
C LEU A 38 -5.29 8.41 49.00
N VAL A 39 -4.68 7.47 48.25
CA VAL A 39 -4.01 6.20 48.62
C VAL A 39 -3.91 5.44 47.29
N SER A 40 -2.81 5.60 46.53
CA SER A 40 -1.62 4.72 46.54
C SER A 40 -1.96 3.24 46.47
N ASP A 41 -1.81 2.63 45.30
CA ASP A 41 -0.98 1.44 45.17
C ASP A 41 -0.63 1.16 43.70
N GLY A 42 0.61 0.68 43.53
CA GLY A 42 1.41 0.83 42.34
C GLY A 42 0.95 0.02 41.15
N VAL A 43 0.98 0.68 39.99
CA VAL A 43 1.19 0.02 38.69
C VAL A 43 2.41 0.69 38.09
N THR A 44 3.52 -0.04 38.08
CA THR A 44 4.74 0.28 37.36
C THR A 44 4.41 0.38 35.87
N SER A 45 4.16 1.59 35.38
CA SER A 45 4.20 1.90 33.96
C SER A 45 5.65 1.82 33.51
N VAL A 46 6.00 0.74 32.81
CA VAL A 46 7.24 0.67 32.04
C VAL A 46 7.10 1.70 30.90
N SER A 47 7.64 2.89 31.11
CA SER A 47 7.82 3.84 30.01
C SER A 47 8.83 3.22 29.05
N ALA A 48 8.40 2.87 27.85
CA ALA A 48 9.32 2.62 26.75
C ALA A 48 10.06 3.94 26.47
N GLN A 49 11.25 4.07 27.05
CA GLN A 49 12.23 5.04 26.60
C GLN A 49 12.54 4.72 25.13
N GLU A 50 12.08 5.59 24.23
CA GLU A 50 12.63 5.71 22.88
C GLU A 50 14.14 5.95 23.02
N LYS A 51 14.93 4.88 22.90
CA LYS A 51 16.38 4.96 22.86
C LYS A 51 16.80 5.52 21.50
N ASN A 52 17.31 6.74 21.53
CA ASN A 52 18.24 7.37 20.59
C ASN A 52 17.99 7.16 19.08
N PRO A 53 17.53 8.18 18.34
CA PRO A 53 17.74 8.20 16.90
C PRO A 53 19.25 8.17 16.60
N LEU A 54 19.65 7.35 15.63
CA LEU A 54 21.02 7.28 15.10
C LEU A 54 21.53 8.70 14.78
N PRO A 55 22.82 9.01 15.02
CA PRO A 55 23.36 10.33 14.75
C PRO A 55 23.29 10.61 13.25
N HIS A 56 22.38 11.50 12.86
CA HIS A 56 22.38 12.08 11.53
C HIS A 56 23.69 12.86 11.37
N ALA A 57 24.53 12.39 10.45
CA ALA A 57 25.69 13.12 9.98
C ALA A 57 25.25 14.53 9.56
N THR A 58 25.78 15.55 10.22
CA THR A 58 25.63 16.95 9.82
C THR A 58 26.35 17.14 8.48
N GLN A 59 25.63 16.96 7.38
CA GLN A 59 26.07 17.34 6.05
C GLN A 59 26.13 18.87 5.95
N GLY A 60 27.13 19.35 5.20
CA GLY A 60 27.45 20.76 5.03
C GLY A 60 26.30 21.59 4.44
N LYS A 61 26.51 22.90 4.36
CA LYS A 61 25.58 23.85 3.78
C LYS A 61 25.35 23.54 2.30
N ASP A 62 24.41 22.65 2.01
CA ASP A 62 23.96 22.36 0.65
C ASP A 62 23.25 23.59 0.07
N ALA A 63 23.45 23.82 -1.23
CA ALA A 63 22.70 24.81 -1.99
C ALA A 63 21.18 24.62 -1.77
N PRO A 64 20.37 25.69 -1.82
CA PRO A 64 18.93 25.57 -1.59
C PRO A 64 18.33 24.55 -2.56
N GLN A 65 17.76 23.49 -1.99
CA GLN A 65 17.12 22.42 -2.75
C GLN A 65 15.88 22.98 -3.43
N LYS A 66 15.82 22.87 -4.76
CA LYS A 66 14.63 23.28 -5.54
C LYS A 66 13.40 22.54 -5.05
N THR A 67 12.30 23.27 -4.92
CA THR A 67 10.97 22.74 -4.62
C THR A 67 10.43 21.91 -5.77
N ILE A 68 9.44 21.05 -5.48
CA ILE A 68 8.76 20.26 -6.52
C ILE A 68 8.10 21.18 -7.56
N GLU A 69 7.49 22.27 -7.12
CA GLU A 69 6.86 23.29 -7.95
C GLU A 69 7.87 23.92 -8.93
N GLU A 70 9.06 24.28 -8.46
CA GLU A 70 10.14 24.82 -9.30
C GLU A 70 10.64 23.79 -10.31
N LEU A 71 10.78 22.52 -9.89
CA LEU A 71 11.21 21.44 -10.78
C LEU A 71 10.16 21.18 -11.88
N LEU A 72 8.87 21.12 -11.52
CA LEU A 72 7.77 20.88 -12.46
C LEU A 72 7.63 21.99 -13.51
N GLY A 73 7.88 23.25 -13.12
CA GLY A 73 7.83 24.41 -14.01
C GLY A 73 9.11 24.67 -14.81
N GLY A 74 10.24 24.09 -14.40
CA GLY A 74 11.56 24.30 -15.00
C GLY A 74 12.11 23.06 -15.70
N GLU A 75 13.11 22.43 -15.07
CA GLU A 75 13.91 21.35 -15.67
C GLU A 75 13.22 19.98 -15.74
N GLY A 76 12.06 19.86 -15.10
CA GLY A 76 11.30 18.63 -14.98
C GLY A 76 11.58 17.93 -13.66
N LEU A 77 10.52 17.46 -13.00
CA LEU A 77 10.62 16.67 -11.78
C LEU A 77 11.04 15.24 -12.13
N ALA A 78 12.23 14.84 -11.69
CA ALA A 78 12.74 13.48 -11.87
C ALA A 78 12.18 12.52 -10.82
N GLY A 79 11.90 11.29 -11.24
CA GLY A 79 11.51 10.21 -10.34
C GLY A 79 11.40 8.87 -11.06
N SER A 80 10.61 7.97 -10.49
CA SER A 80 10.30 6.66 -11.08
C SER A 80 8.81 6.37 -11.03
N ILE A 81 8.32 5.62 -12.01
CA ILE A 81 6.93 5.14 -12.03
C ILE A 81 6.72 4.17 -10.88
N HIS A 82 5.78 4.46 -9.97
CA HIS A 82 5.39 3.55 -8.91
C HIS A 82 4.41 2.49 -9.40
N GLY A 83 3.48 2.91 -10.25
CA GLY A 83 2.40 2.10 -10.79
C GLY A 83 1.53 2.93 -11.71
N GLY A 84 0.81 2.24 -12.60
CA GLY A 84 -0.09 2.84 -13.57
C GLY A 84 -1.25 1.90 -13.90
N VAL A 85 -2.45 2.46 -14.08
CA VAL A 85 -3.61 1.79 -14.68
C VAL A 85 -4.06 2.70 -15.82
N ALA A 86 -3.66 2.37 -17.04
CA ALA A 86 -3.81 3.22 -18.21
C ALA A 86 -5.29 3.44 -18.58
N GLU A 87 -6.10 2.39 -18.41
CA GLU A 87 -7.55 2.38 -18.61
C GLU A 87 -8.22 3.41 -17.70
N GLY A 88 -7.69 3.59 -16.48
CA GLY A 88 -8.25 4.48 -15.48
C GLY A 88 -7.55 5.82 -15.31
N ASN A 89 -6.58 6.16 -16.18
CA ASN A 89 -5.78 7.40 -16.05
C ASN A 89 -5.10 7.57 -14.68
N LEU A 90 -4.81 6.46 -14.00
CA LEU A 90 -4.17 6.48 -12.70
C LEU A 90 -2.68 6.21 -12.87
N PHE A 91 -1.84 7.20 -12.60
CA PHE A 91 -0.39 7.03 -12.63
C PHE A 91 0.22 7.66 -11.38
N VAL A 92 1.26 7.04 -10.83
CA VAL A 92 1.91 7.54 -9.61
C VAL A 92 3.41 7.67 -9.84
N LEU A 93 3.94 8.85 -9.57
CA LEU A 93 5.37 9.13 -9.52
C LEU A 93 5.87 8.94 -8.08
N VAL A 94 7.02 8.28 -7.93
CA VAL A 94 7.84 8.38 -6.72
C VAL A 94 8.97 9.37 -6.97
N HIS A 95 9.06 10.41 -6.16
CA HIS A 95 10.16 11.35 -6.12
C HIS A 95 10.88 11.24 -4.78
N GLY A 96 12.21 11.17 -4.77
CA GLY A 96 12.97 11.03 -3.52
C GLY A 96 14.34 10.39 -3.72
N LYS A 97 15.19 10.47 -2.68
CA LYS A 97 16.57 9.96 -2.73
C LYS A 97 16.72 8.55 -2.16
N SER A 98 15.81 8.11 -1.29
CA SER A 98 15.89 6.81 -0.60
C SER A 98 14.53 6.15 -0.48
N LEU A 99 14.42 4.97 0.14
CA LEU A 99 13.13 4.34 0.48
C LEU A 99 12.36 5.07 1.60
N PHE A 100 13.08 5.78 2.47
CA PHE A 100 12.52 6.45 3.65
C PHE A 100 12.20 7.93 3.39
N ASP A 101 12.73 8.47 2.30
CA ASP A 101 12.53 9.84 1.86
C ASP A 101 11.93 9.82 0.44
N GLN A 102 10.63 9.49 0.38
CA GLN A 102 9.87 9.40 -0.86
C GLN A 102 8.56 10.14 -0.75
N GLU A 103 8.28 10.93 -1.78
CA GLU A 103 6.98 11.50 -2.02
C GLU A 103 6.27 10.77 -3.18
N ARG A 104 5.00 10.43 -2.97
CA ARG A 104 4.15 9.78 -3.97
C ARG A 104 3.16 10.79 -4.54
N LEU A 105 3.36 11.17 -5.80
CA LEU A 105 2.57 12.19 -6.48
C LEU A 105 1.67 11.51 -7.51
N ALA A 106 0.37 11.73 -7.41
CA ALA A 106 -0.58 11.27 -8.42
C ALA A 106 -0.41 12.12 -9.69
N MET A 107 -0.34 11.48 -10.85
CA MET A 107 -0.13 12.13 -12.13
C MET A 107 -1.41 12.08 -12.96
N ILE A 108 -1.89 13.25 -13.36
CA ILE A 108 -3.07 13.41 -14.23
C ILE A 108 -2.56 13.91 -15.58
N PRO A 109 -2.58 13.09 -16.65
CA PRO A 109 -2.16 13.54 -17.97
C PRO A 109 -3.13 14.60 -18.52
N VAL A 110 -2.58 15.71 -19.01
CA VAL A 110 -3.37 16.80 -19.64
C VAL A 110 -3.70 16.46 -21.10
N PHE A 111 -2.84 15.70 -21.77
CA PHE A 111 -2.96 15.35 -23.19
C PHE A 111 -2.96 13.83 -23.38
N GLU A 112 -3.64 13.35 -24.42
CA GLU A 112 -3.68 11.92 -24.75
C GLU A 112 -2.29 11.37 -25.12
N SER A 113 -1.40 12.19 -25.70
CA SER A 113 -0.01 11.80 -25.94
C SER A 113 0.75 11.48 -24.64
N VAL A 114 0.61 12.33 -23.62
CA VAL A 114 1.20 12.12 -22.29
C VAL A 114 0.63 10.86 -21.64
N ARG A 115 -0.69 10.65 -21.75
CA ARG A 115 -1.34 9.44 -21.27
C ARG A 115 -0.78 8.19 -21.96
N SER A 116 -0.68 8.22 -23.29
CA SER A 116 -0.14 7.12 -24.09
C SER A 116 1.30 6.79 -23.70
N ASP A 117 2.14 7.81 -23.44
CA ASP A 117 3.50 7.59 -22.98
C ASP A 117 3.54 7.02 -21.56
N LEU A 118 2.77 7.56 -20.63
CA LEU A 118 2.66 6.99 -19.28
C LEU A 118 2.14 5.54 -19.28
N ALA A 119 1.22 5.20 -20.20
CA ALA A 119 0.68 3.85 -20.36
C ALA A 119 1.72 2.82 -20.86
N LYS A 120 2.76 3.27 -21.57
CA LYS A 120 3.91 2.43 -21.97
C LYS A 120 4.92 2.24 -20.83
N GLY A 121 4.80 3.07 -19.80
CA GLY A 121 5.70 3.09 -18.66
C GLY A 121 5.54 1.84 -17.80
N ILE A 122 6.66 1.32 -17.30
CA ILE A 122 6.66 0.19 -16.37
C ILE A 122 7.08 0.63 -14.97
N ARG A 123 6.63 -0.08 -13.93
CA ARG A 123 7.04 0.19 -12.55
C ARG A 123 8.58 0.18 -12.45
N GLY A 124 9.13 1.17 -11.75
CA GLY A 124 10.57 1.37 -11.60
C GLY A 124 11.22 2.15 -12.76
N GLN A 125 10.58 2.28 -13.92
CA GLN A 125 11.13 3.08 -15.02
C GLN A 125 11.33 4.52 -14.56
N LYS A 126 12.52 5.06 -14.82
CA LYS A 126 12.83 6.46 -14.55
C LYS A 126 12.04 7.36 -15.50
N LEU A 127 11.62 8.52 -15.03
CA LEU A 127 11.01 9.53 -15.87
C LEU A 127 11.29 10.94 -15.35
N LYS A 128 11.13 11.92 -16.24
CA LYS A 128 10.97 13.33 -15.89
C LYS A 128 9.56 13.78 -16.28
N VAL A 129 8.95 14.58 -15.42
CA VAL A 129 7.61 15.14 -15.66
C VAL A 129 7.62 16.66 -15.54
N TRP A 130 6.87 17.31 -16.43
CA TRP A 130 6.62 18.75 -16.38
C TRP A 130 5.13 19.02 -16.25
N GLY A 131 4.79 20.07 -15.52
CA GLY A 131 3.40 20.34 -15.20
C GLY A 131 3.24 21.34 -14.07
N ASN A 132 2.13 21.20 -13.35
CA ASN A 132 1.85 22.00 -12.16
C ASN A 132 1.22 21.11 -11.10
N LEU A 133 1.53 21.38 -9.84
CA LEU A 133 0.78 20.80 -8.74
C LEU A 133 -0.62 21.40 -8.69
N ILE A 134 -1.59 20.56 -8.38
CA ILE A 134 -2.96 20.98 -8.14
C ILE A 134 -3.04 21.45 -6.69
N ALA A 135 -3.31 22.74 -6.48
CA ALA A 135 -3.45 23.35 -5.15
C ALA A 135 -4.67 22.87 -4.33
N LYS A 136 -5.43 21.89 -4.84
CA LYS A 136 -6.70 21.46 -4.23
C LYS A 136 -6.43 20.64 -2.97
N ALA A 137 -7.32 20.77 -1.98
CA ALA A 137 -7.28 20.09 -0.69
C ALA A 137 -7.61 18.59 -0.77
N THR A 138 -6.97 17.83 -1.65
CA THR A 138 -6.95 16.37 -1.52
C THR A 138 -5.78 15.99 -0.63
N PRO A 139 -5.91 14.96 0.23
CA PRO A 139 -4.81 14.52 1.06
C PRO A 139 -3.55 14.21 0.23
N GLN A 140 -3.71 13.47 -0.88
CA GLN A 140 -2.64 13.19 -1.83
C GLN A 140 -2.44 14.35 -2.81
N ARG A 141 -1.20 14.79 -3.02
CA ARG A 141 -0.84 15.80 -4.02
C ARG A 141 -0.94 15.23 -5.43
N HIS A 142 -1.45 16.03 -6.35
CA HIS A 142 -1.64 15.68 -7.75
C HIS A 142 -0.86 16.63 -8.65
N ILE A 143 -0.28 16.11 -9.74
CA ILE A 143 0.39 16.86 -10.79
C ILE A 143 -0.49 16.82 -12.04
N LEU A 144 -0.79 17.97 -12.64
CA LEU A 144 -1.27 18.06 -14.01
C LEU A 144 -0.08 17.94 -14.96
N VAL A 145 0.14 16.76 -15.50
CA VAL A 145 1.31 16.43 -16.34
C VAL A 145 1.06 16.88 -17.78
N ARG A 146 1.87 17.83 -18.24
CA ARG A 146 1.81 18.39 -19.60
C ARG A 146 2.85 17.78 -20.53
N LYS A 147 3.93 17.26 -19.98
CA LYS A 147 5.00 16.56 -20.71
C LYS A 147 5.59 15.49 -19.82
N VAL A 148 5.94 14.37 -20.43
CA VAL A 148 6.70 13.29 -19.81
C VAL A 148 7.88 12.94 -20.70
N GLU A 149 9.00 12.57 -20.09
CA GLU A 149 10.15 11.97 -20.76
C GLU A 149 10.45 10.67 -20.02
N LEU A 150 10.21 9.55 -20.70
CA LEU A 150 10.53 8.24 -20.17
C LEU A 150 12.03 7.97 -20.33
N GLY A 151 12.67 7.62 -19.22
CA GLY A 151 14.05 7.16 -19.19
C GLY A 151 14.16 5.65 -19.37
N GLU A 152 15.28 5.10 -18.89
CA GLU A 152 15.59 3.68 -18.96
C GLU A 152 14.52 2.82 -18.27
N LYS A 153 14.04 1.82 -19.01
CA LYS A 153 13.14 0.78 -18.49
C LYS A 153 13.87 -0.02 -17.42
N TRP A 154 13.21 -0.24 -16.29
CA TRP A 154 13.70 -1.22 -15.33
C TRP A 154 13.46 -2.63 -15.87
N ASP A 155 14.53 -3.39 -16.06
CA ASP A 155 14.47 -4.77 -16.48
C ASP A 155 15.15 -5.64 -15.42
N PRO A 156 14.42 -6.56 -14.75
CA PRO A 156 15.01 -7.50 -13.80
C PRO A 156 15.93 -8.55 -14.45
N LYS A 157 16.03 -8.58 -15.79
CA LYS A 157 16.87 -9.50 -16.57
C LYS A 157 16.63 -10.97 -16.22
N VAL A 158 15.36 -11.36 -16.23
CA VAL A 158 14.96 -12.75 -15.98
C VAL A 158 15.21 -13.62 -17.22
N ASP A 159 15.73 -14.82 -17.00
CA ASP A 159 16.11 -15.79 -18.03
C ASP A 159 15.32 -17.10 -17.92
N PHE A 160 14.13 -17.04 -17.32
CA PHE A 160 13.19 -18.15 -17.16
C PHE A 160 11.79 -17.76 -17.64
N GLU A 161 11.03 -18.76 -18.10
CA GLU A 161 9.63 -18.57 -18.44
C GLU A 161 8.79 -18.43 -17.17
N PHE A 162 7.79 -17.54 -17.20
CA PHE A 162 6.88 -17.32 -16.10
C PHE A 162 5.46 -17.05 -16.59
N GLU A 163 4.50 -17.33 -15.73
CA GLU A 163 3.10 -16.93 -15.88
C GLU A 163 2.87 -15.62 -15.12
N ASP A 164 1.91 -14.81 -15.57
CA ASP A 164 1.45 -13.67 -14.76
C ASP A 164 0.49 -14.15 -13.66
N TYR A 165 0.63 -13.54 -12.48
CA TYR A 165 -0.27 -13.78 -11.38
C TYR A 165 -1.70 -13.44 -11.80
N PRO A 166 -2.69 -14.33 -11.57
CA PRO A 166 -4.05 -14.09 -12.01
C PRO A 166 -4.67 -12.96 -11.17
N ALA A 167 -4.62 -11.74 -11.69
CA ALA A 167 -5.44 -10.65 -11.20
C ALA A 167 -6.85 -10.78 -11.78
N LYS A 168 -7.87 -10.53 -10.98
CA LYS A 168 -9.25 -10.45 -11.51
C LYS A 168 -9.31 -9.28 -12.49
N PRO A 169 -9.89 -9.44 -13.69
CA PRO A 169 -10.13 -8.32 -14.60
C PRO A 169 -10.86 -7.19 -13.89
N ILE A 170 -10.42 -5.95 -14.12
CA ILE A 170 -10.91 -4.79 -13.36
C ILE A 170 -12.42 -4.59 -13.53
N GLU A 171 -12.95 -4.92 -14.70
CA GLU A 171 -14.38 -4.83 -15.03
C GLU A 171 -15.19 -5.79 -14.16
N LYS A 172 -14.75 -7.04 -14.06
CA LYS A 172 -15.40 -8.06 -13.21
C LYS A 172 -15.35 -7.68 -11.74
N LEU A 173 -14.21 -7.11 -11.28
CA LEU A 173 -14.11 -6.61 -9.92
C LEU A 173 -15.08 -5.44 -9.70
N SER A 174 -15.16 -4.48 -10.61
CA SER A 174 -16.09 -3.35 -10.49
C SER A 174 -17.55 -3.81 -10.43
N GLU A 175 -17.98 -4.76 -11.26
CA GLU A 175 -19.34 -5.35 -11.20
C GLU A 175 -19.64 -6.02 -9.85
N GLU A 176 -18.65 -6.71 -9.26
CA GLU A 176 -18.81 -7.31 -7.94
C GLU A 176 -18.93 -6.26 -6.83
N LEU A 177 -18.13 -5.20 -6.92
CA LEU A 177 -18.15 -4.12 -5.94
C LEU A 177 -19.47 -3.33 -6.00
N GLU A 178 -20.12 -3.22 -7.15
CA GLU A 178 -21.44 -2.59 -7.27
C GLU A 178 -22.56 -3.38 -6.58
N LYS A 179 -22.38 -4.69 -6.42
CA LYS A 179 -23.37 -5.61 -5.84
C LYS A 179 -23.16 -5.87 -4.34
N LYS A 180 -22.06 -5.36 -3.78
CA LYS A 180 -21.65 -5.60 -2.38
C LYS A 180 -21.54 -4.27 -1.66
N VAL A 181 -21.71 -4.32 -0.34
CA VAL A 181 -21.46 -3.17 0.56
C VAL A 181 -20.24 -3.39 1.45
N GLU A 182 -19.70 -4.61 1.44
CA GLU A 182 -18.53 -5.03 2.21
C GLU A 182 -17.56 -5.79 1.30
N VAL A 183 -16.26 -5.63 1.54
CA VAL A 183 -15.21 -6.36 0.83
C VAL A 183 -14.07 -6.70 1.78
N VAL A 184 -13.45 -7.85 1.57
CA VAL A 184 -12.24 -8.26 2.26
C VAL A 184 -11.04 -8.08 1.33
N GLY A 185 -9.97 -7.51 1.85
CA GLY A 185 -8.72 -7.36 1.13
C GLY A 185 -7.56 -7.08 2.06
N ILE A 186 -6.37 -6.92 1.49
CA ILE A 186 -5.15 -6.61 2.24
C ILE A 186 -4.81 -5.13 2.10
N VAL A 187 -4.43 -4.48 3.21
CA VAL A 187 -4.04 -3.07 3.21
C VAL A 187 -2.72 -2.92 2.47
N HIS A 188 -2.73 -2.20 1.35
CA HIS A 188 -1.53 -1.90 0.56
C HIS A 188 -0.81 -0.64 1.02
N ALA A 189 -1.54 0.35 1.57
CA ALA A 189 -0.99 1.59 2.10
C ALA A 189 -1.99 2.32 3.00
N VAL A 190 -1.48 3.02 4.02
CA VAL A 190 -2.24 3.95 4.86
C VAL A 190 -1.60 5.33 4.75
N LEU A 191 -2.27 6.27 4.09
CA LEU A 191 -1.74 7.58 3.76
C LEU A 191 -2.51 8.68 4.49
N HIS A 192 -1.81 9.79 4.74
CA HIS A 192 -2.38 11.01 5.34
C HIS A 192 -3.13 10.73 6.65
N ASP A 193 -2.44 10.06 7.58
CA ASP A 193 -2.94 9.70 8.91
C ASP A 193 -4.25 8.90 8.89
N GLY A 194 -4.41 8.04 7.87
CA GLY A 194 -5.60 7.19 7.71
C GLY A 194 -6.70 7.77 6.83
N LYS A 195 -6.57 9.01 6.34
CA LYS A 195 -7.58 9.63 5.45
C LYS A 195 -7.71 8.94 4.09
N VAL A 196 -6.67 8.21 3.68
CA VAL A 196 -6.68 7.39 2.48
C VAL A 196 -6.07 6.03 2.80
N VAL A 197 -6.82 4.97 2.57
CA VAL A 197 -6.33 3.59 2.64
C VAL A 197 -6.37 3.01 1.23
N VAL A 198 -5.34 2.30 0.81
CA VAL A 198 -5.37 1.53 -0.43
C VAL A 198 -5.54 0.07 -0.07
N ILE A 199 -6.57 -0.58 -0.60
CA ILE A 199 -6.86 -1.99 -0.33
C ILE A 199 -6.60 -2.78 -1.61
N GLU A 200 -5.82 -3.85 -1.53
CA GLU A 200 -5.62 -4.81 -2.61
C GLU A 200 -6.68 -5.91 -2.53
N ILE A 201 -7.47 -6.04 -3.60
CA ILE A 201 -8.59 -6.98 -3.74
C ILE A 201 -8.36 -7.73 -5.06
N ASP A 202 -8.17 -9.06 -4.98
CA ASP A 202 -7.92 -9.91 -6.15
C ASP A 202 -6.81 -9.39 -7.08
N GLY A 203 -5.72 -8.89 -6.48
CA GLY A 203 -4.56 -8.31 -7.20
C GLY A 203 -4.74 -6.86 -7.67
N ASN A 204 -5.90 -6.24 -7.44
CA ASN A 204 -6.21 -4.88 -7.84
C ASN A 204 -6.17 -3.92 -6.65
N LYS A 205 -5.50 -2.77 -6.81
CA LYS A 205 -5.39 -1.75 -5.76
C LYS A 205 -6.54 -0.75 -5.87
N LYS A 206 -7.37 -0.65 -4.84
CA LYS A 206 -8.54 0.23 -4.77
C LYS A 206 -8.36 1.28 -3.66
N PRO A 207 -8.27 2.58 -4.00
CA PRO A 207 -8.28 3.64 -3.01
C PRO A 207 -9.62 3.73 -2.29
N LEU A 208 -9.55 3.84 -0.96
CA LEU A 208 -10.64 4.06 -0.03
C LEU A 208 -10.43 5.41 0.66
N ARG A 209 -11.31 6.36 0.39
CA ARG A 209 -11.34 7.65 1.10
C ARG A 209 -12.00 7.46 2.46
N VAL A 210 -11.38 8.02 3.49
CA VAL A 210 -11.86 7.94 4.88
C VAL A 210 -12.08 9.35 5.40
N ASN A 211 -13.31 9.66 5.80
CA ASN A 211 -13.64 10.98 6.34
C ASN A 211 -13.26 11.10 7.83
N ASP A 212 -13.43 10.03 8.61
CA ASP A 212 -13.01 9.93 10.00
C ASP A 212 -11.84 8.95 10.13
N PRO A 213 -10.59 9.44 10.24
CA PRO A 213 -9.42 8.58 10.26
C PRO A 213 -9.28 7.73 11.52
N SER A 214 -10.10 7.93 12.57
CA SER A 214 -10.02 7.08 13.77
C SER A 214 -10.28 5.60 13.46
N PHE A 215 -10.95 5.29 12.36
CA PHE A 215 -11.21 3.91 11.92
C PHE A 215 -10.02 3.23 11.23
N THR A 216 -9.03 4.00 10.76
CA THR A 216 -8.00 3.49 9.83
C THR A 216 -6.58 3.94 10.15
N LYS A 217 -6.39 4.95 11.00
CA LYS A 217 -5.08 5.50 11.34
C LYS A 217 -4.11 4.46 11.90
N ASP A 218 -4.64 3.45 12.59
CA ASP A 218 -3.87 2.40 13.27
C ASP A 218 -3.69 1.13 12.45
N LEU A 219 -4.18 1.11 11.20
CA LEU A 219 -3.92 0.01 10.28
C LEU A 219 -2.45 -0.02 9.86
N TYR A 220 -1.96 -1.22 9.65
CA TYR A 220 -0.68 -1.52 9.04
C TYR A 220 -0.89 -1.94 7.59
N ARG A 221 0.03 -1.56 6.72
CA ARG A 221 0.22 -2.24 5.44
C ARG A 221 0.44 -3.72 5.72
N ASP A 222 -0.23 -4.56 4.94
CA ASP A 222 -0.37 -6.01 5.07
C ASP A 222 -1.38 -6.51 6.12
N ASP A 223 -2.13 -5.64 6.81
CA ASP A 223 -3.33 -6.06 7.55
C ASP A 223 -4.40 -6.60 6.59
N VAL A 224 -5.06 -7.69 6.98
CA VAL A 224 -6.24 -8.21 6.28
C VAL A 224 -7.47 -7.60 6.92
N VAL A 225 -8.26 -6.88 6.13
CA VAL A 225 -9.39 -6.11 6.62
C VAL A 225 -10.65 -6.42 5.84
N LYS A 226 -11.77 -6.45 6.55
CA LYS A 226 -13.10 -6.34 5.99
C LYS A 226 -13.57 -4.89 6.14
N VAL A 227 -13.91 -4.25 5.03
CA VAL A 227 -14.35 -2.86 5.01
C VAL A 227 -15.74 -2.73 4.44
N ARG A 228 -16.54 -1.85 5.04
CA ARG A 228 -17.79 -1.39 4.48
C ARG A 228 -17.56 -0.12 3.65
N TYR A 229 -18.13 -0.07 2.45
CA TYR A 229 -17.85 1.03 1.53
C TYR A 229 -19.07 1.46 0.72
N LEU A 230 -18.96 2.68 0.19
CA LEU A 230 -19.78 3.22 -0.88
C LEU A 230 -18.90 3.44 -2.11
N LEU A 231 -19.41 3.13 -3.29
CA LEU A 231 -18.75 3.54 -4.54
C LEU A 231 -19.06 5.00 -4.84
N GLN A 232 -18.04 5.76 -5.20
CA GLN A 232 -18.24 7.13 -5.65
C GLN A 232 -18.98 7.13 -7.00
N SER A 233 -20.00 7.97 -7.10
CA SER A 233 -20.70 8.22 -8.36
C SER A 233 -19.89 9.08 -9.33
N ARG A 234 -18.80 9.70 -8.88
CA ARG A 234 -17.87 10.52 -9.68
C ARG A 234 -16.41 10.34 -9.25
N PRO A 235 -15.44 10.40 -10.19
CA PRO A 235 -15.64 10.55 -11.63
C PRO A 235 -16.38 9.35 -12.23
N LEU A 236 -17.09 9.56 -13.35
CA LEU A 236 -17.83 8.49 -14.04
C LEU A 236 -16.89 7.46 -14.70
N GLN A 237 -15.59 7.74 -14.72
CA GLN A 237 -14.56 6.92 -15.32
C GLN A 237 -14.06 5.89 -14.30
N GLU A 238 -13.87 4.65 -14.74
CA GLU A 238 -13.27 3.59 -13.93
C GLU A 238 -11.77 3.85 -13.68
N PRO A 239 -11.19 3.30 -12.60
CA PRO A 239 -11.87 2.58 -11.54
C PRO A 239 -12.61 3.52 -10.59
N LYS A 240 -13.88 3.21 -10.29
CA LYS A 240 -14.61 3.94 -9.24
C LYS A 240 -13.84 3.87 -7.92
N HIS A 241 -13.71 5.02 -7.27
CA HIS A 241 -13.10 5.09 -5.94
C HIS A 241 -14.10 4.64 -4.87
N MET A 242 -13.58 4.09 -3.77
CA MET A 242 -14.38 3.72 -2.61
C MET A 242 -14.36 4.85 -1.57
N VAL A 243 -15.44 4.97 -0.80
CA VAL A 243 -15.51 5.80 0.42
C VAL A 243 -15.93 4.90 1.57
N LEU A 244 -15.29 5.05 2.73
CA LEU A 244 -15.66 4.30 3.93
C LEU A 244 -17.11 4.65 4.33
N ASP A 245 -17.98 3.65 4.39
CA ASP A 245 -19.36 3.83 4.81
C ASP A 245 -19.43 3.84 6.34
N THR A 246 -19.79 4.99 6.90
CA THR A 246 -19.97 5.20 8.36
C THR A 246 -21.42 5.48 8.72
N SER A 247 -22.34 5.34 7.75
CA SER A 247 -23.74 5.77 7.91
C SER A 247 -24.63 4.78 8.64
N ASP A 248 -24.19 3.53 8.80
CA ASP A 248 -24.93 2.47 9.47
C ASP A 248 -24.73 2.55 11.01
N PRO A 249 -25.75 3.00 11.78
CA PRO A 249 -25.62 3.19 13.21
C PRO A 249 -25.58 1.87 14.00
N GLU A 250 -26.04 0.76 13.41
CA GLU A 250 -26.00 -0.56 14.05
C GLU A 250 -24.62 -1.22 13.87
N LYS A 251 -23.96 -0.95 12.74
CA LYS A 251 -22.59 -1.41 12.47
C LYS A 251 -21.54 -0.38 12.88
N LYS A 252 -21.29 -0.31 14.20
CA LYS A 252 -20.31 0.60 14.83
C LYS A 252 -18.84 0.45 14.35
N LYS A 253 -18.51 -0.58 13.56
CA LYS A 253 -17.16 -0.87 13.06
C LYS A 253 -17.18 -1.00 11.53
N PRO A 254 -16.99 0.09 10.78
CA PRO A 254 -16.95 0.06 9.31
C PRO A 254 -15.67 -0.59 8.76
N VAL A 255 -14.69 -0.84 9.64
CA VAL A 255 -13.45 -1.58 9.38
C VAL A 255 -13.31 -2.64 10.45
N GLU A 256 -13.12 -3.87 10.03
CA GLU A 256 -12.80 -5.03 10.88
C GLU A 256 -11.46 -5.61 10.43
N VAL A 257 -10.51 -5.73 11.37
CA VAL A 257 -9.20 -6.36 11.11
C VAL A 257 -9.35 -7.86 11.36
N LEU A 258 -9.21 -8.65 10.31
CA LEU A 258 -9.33 -10.12 10.34
C LEU A 258 -8.00 -10.79 10.69
N ASP A 259 -6.88 -10.18 10.27
CA ASP A 259 -5.52 -10.63 10.58
C ASP A 259 -4.60 -9.41 10.57
N SER A 260 -4.01 -9.06 11.72
CA SER A 260 -3.09 -7.92 11.80
C SER A 260 -1.65 -8.37 11.66
N ILE A 261 -0.92 -7.72 10.75
CA ILE A 261 0.53 -7.90 10.68
C ILE A 261 1.24 -7.23 11.85
N GLY A 262 0.63 -6.18 12.43
CA GLY A 262 1.14 -5.50 13.62
C GLY A 262 1.26 -6.45 14.81
N ASP A 263 0.33 -7.40 14.95
CA ASP A 263 0.33 -8.42 16.00
C ASP A 263 1.49 -9.41 15.86
N LEU A 264 2.09 -9.53 14.67
CA LEU A 264 3.28 -10.37 14.47
C LEU A 264 4.57 -9.65 14.88
N ASN A 265 4.56 -8.35 15.14
CA ASN A 265 5.79 -7.64 15.49
C ASN A 265 6.39 -8.14 16.81
N GLY A 266 7.64 -8.59 16.76
CA GLY A 266 8.36 -9.17 17.89
C GLY A 266 7.98 -10.62 18.19
N VAL A 267 7.10 -11.25 17.40
CA VAL A 267 6.78 -12.67 17.55
C VAL A 267 8.04 -13.49 17.23
N VAL A 268 8.45 -14.28 18.22
CA VAL A 268 9.55 -15.25 18.11
C VAL A 268 8.98 -16.59 17.70
N LEU A 269 9.41 -17.06 16.53
CA LEU A 269 9.24 -18.44 16.09
C LEU A 269 10.33 -19.27 16.77
N ASP A 270 9.94 -20.29 17.51
CA ASP A 270 10.85 -21.17 18.26
C ASP A 270 10.65 -22.66 17.91
N GLY A 271 9.69 -22.96 17.03
CA GLY A 271 9.31 -24.31 16.62
C GLY A 271 8.69 -25.17 17.73
N SER A 272 8.42 -24.61 18.91
CA SER A 272 7.86 -25.36 20.05
C SER A 272 6.35 -25.61 19.92
N ASP A 273 5.65 -24.72 19.21
CA ASP A 273 4.24 -24.88 18.85
C ASP A 273 4.11 -24.88 17.31
N PRO A 274 4.01 -26.07 16.69
CA PRO A 274 3.92 -26.20 15.25
C PRO A 274 2.63 -25.60 14.65
N GLU A 275 1.55 -25.47 15.44
CA GLU A 275 0.28 -24.93 14.94
C GLU A 275 0.18 -23.40 15.03
N LYS A 276 1.02 -22.74 15.84
CA LYS A 276 0.87 -21.31 16.14
C LYS A 276 2.07 -20.44 15.82
N LYS A 277 3.21 -21.00 15.42
CA LYS A 277 4.47 -20.25 15.27
C LYS A 277 5.34 -20.71 14.11
N GLN A 278 4.74 -21.03 12.98
CA GLN A 278 5.47 -21.30 11.74
C GLN A 278 4.98 -20.37 10.64
N ILE A 279 5.90 -19.95 9.77
CA ILE A 279 5.57 -19.26 8.54
C ILE A 279 5.91 -20.17 7.39
N GLU A 280 4.90 -20.52 6.61
CA GLU A 280 5.02 -21.42 5.47
C GLU A 280 4.47 -20.76 4.21
N GLY A 281 5.13 -20.99 3.08
CA GLY A 281 4.74 -20.35 1.84
C GLY A 281 5.63 -20.69 0.67
N ASN A 282 5.41 -20.04 -0.46
CA ASN A 282 6.32 -20.15 -1.60
C ASN A 282 7.54 -19.25 -1.41
N LEU A 283 8.72 -19.69 -1.86
CA LEU A 283 9.88 -18.82 -1.95
C LEU A 283 9.61 -17.71 -2.98
N VAL A 284 9.94 -16.49 -2.60
CA VAL A 284 9.74 -15.26 -3.39
C VAL A 284 11.08 -14.61 -3.63
N TRP A 285 11.28 -14.12 -4.85
CA TRP A 285 12.41 -13.32 -5.26
C TRP A 285 11.95 -11.93 -5.66
N PHE A 286 12.54 -10.92 -5.03
CA PHE A 286 12.43 -9.52 -5.37
C PHE A 286 13.76 -9.09 -6.01
N PRO A 287 13.83 -8.99 -7.35
CA PRO A 287 15.06 -8.58 -8.01
C PRO A 287 15.50 -7.18 -7.60
N LYS A 288 16.81 -6.94 -7.69
CA LYS A 288 17.39 -5.60 -7.56
C LYS A 288 16.59 -4.57 -8.37
N SER A 289 16.32 -3.42 -7.74
CA SER A 289 15.48 -2.37 -8.32
C SER A 289 16.09 -0.98 -8.09
N PRO A 290 15.54 0.09 -8.69
CA PRO A 290 15.99 1.45 -8.39
C PRO A 290 15.91 1.82 -6.90
N PHE A 291 15.11 1.09 -6.13
CA PHE A 291 14.90 1.32 -4.70
C PHE A 291 15.63 0.34 -3.79
N ALA A 292 16.20 -0.74 -4.33
CA ALA A 292 16.91 -1.76 -3.58
C ALA A 292 18.19 -2.14 -4.34
N SER A 293 19.36 -1.94 -3.74
CA SER A 293 20.66 -2.15 -4.39
C SER A 293 21.04 -3.61 -4.62
N ARG A 294 20.24 -4.55 -4.13
CA ARG A 294 20.42 -6.01 -4.15
C ARG A 294 19.09 -6.72 -4.31
N ASP A 295 19.18 -8.01 -4.62
CA ASP A 295 18.04 -8.91 -4.53
C ASP A 295 17.56 -9.02 -3.07
N VAL A 296 16.26 -9.19 -2.89
CA VAL A 296 15.64 -9.53 -1.61
C VAL A 296 14.88 -10.83 -1.79
N TRP A 297 14.97 -11.71 -0.81
CA TRP A 297 14.22 -12.97 -0.80
C TRP A 297 13.08 -12.87 0.20
N GLY A 298 12.06 -13.69 0.01
CA GLY A 298 10.92 -13.72 0.92
C GLY A 298 10.12 -15.01 0.88
N VAL A 299 9.07 -15.02 1.67
CA VAL A 299 8.06 -16.09 1.71
C VAL A 299 6.70 -15.47 1.38
N ARG A 300 5.96 -16.11 0.47
CA ARG A 300 4.55 -15.82 0.15
C ARG A 300 3.70 -16.71 1.04
N GLN A 301 3.25 -16.18 2.16
CA GLN A 301 2.28 -16.82 3.04
C GLN A 301 0.91 -16.76 2.37
N MET A 302 0.24 -17.89 2.23
CA MET A 302 -1.04 -18.02 1.53
C MET A 302 -2.20 -18.11 2.54
N ASP A 303 -3.39 -17.70 2.11
CA ASP A 303 -4.65 -17.80 2.86
C ASP A 303 -4.62 -17.11 4.25
N VAL A 304 -3.93 -15.97 4.35
CA VAL A 304 -3.79 -15.19 5.59
C VAL A 304 -5.09 -14.46 5.91
N GLY A 305 -5.65 -14.67 7.11
CA GLY A 305 -6.91 -14.10 7.58
C GLY A 305 -8.17 -14.58 6.82
N GLN A 306 -8.04 -14.85 5.52
CA GLN A 306 -9.08 -15.40 4.65
C GLN A 306 -8.45 -16.13 3.47
N LYS A 307 -9.13 -17.20 3.01
CA LYS A 307 -8.76 -17.91 1.78
C LYS A 307 -8.62 -16.95 0.58
N GLY A 308 -7.54 -17.11 -0.18
CA GLY A 308 -7.20 -16.34 -1.38
C GLY A 308 -6.42 -15.05 -1.12
N ILE A 309 -6.10 -14.72 0.13
CA ILE A 309 -5.29 -13.55 0.48
C ILE A 309 -3.87 -14.00 0.82
N ASP A 310 -2.90 -13.42 0.12
CA ASP A 310 -1.50 -13.70 0.37
C ASP A 310 -0.80 -12.50 1.03
N ARG A 311 0.19 -12.80 1.87
CA ARG A 311 1.11 -11.85 2.46
C ARG A 311 2.54 -12.21 2.09
N PHE A 312 3.40 -11.20 1.96
CA PHE A 312 4.82 -11.39 1.65
C PHE A 312 5.68 -10.91 2.82
N LEU A 313 6.56 -11.78 3.31
CA LEU A 313 7.55 -11.40 4.31
C LEU A 313 8.95 -11.54 3.69
N ALA A 314 9.80 -10.52 3.88
CA ALA A 314 11.19 -10.60 3.50
C ALA A 314 11.93 -11.53 4.47
N VAL A 315 12.78 -12.42 3.95
CA VAL A 315 13.65 -13.29 4.77
C VAL A 315 15.06 -12.75 4.71
N ILE A 316 15.64 -12.45 5.86
CA ILE A 316 16.97 -11.81 5.96
C ILE A 316 17.56 -12.13 7.33
N ASN A 317 18.87 -11.98 7.49
CA ASN A 317 19.48 -11.81 8.80
C ASN A 317 19.95 -10.35 8.95
N PHE A 318 19.51 -9.65 10.00
CA PHE A 318 19.91 -8.26 10.24
C PHE A 318 21.15 -8.11 11.11
N ALA A 319 21.30 -9.02 12.06
CA ALA A 319 22.34 -8.92 13.07
C ALA A 319 23.73 -9.30 12.51
N ASP A 320 23.78 -10.18 11.52
CA ASP A 320 25.00 -10.80 11.03
C ASP A 320 25.06 -10.79 9.50
N GLU A 321 26.06 -10.09 8.97
CA GLU A 321 26.34 -9.96 7.54
C GLU A 321 26.68 -11.30 6.87
N GLU A 322 27.43 -12.18 7.54
CA GLU A 322 27.78 -13.49 7.02
C GLU A 322 26.55 -14.38 6.98
N GLU A 323 25.75 -14.38 8.05
CA GLU A 323 24.52 -15.18 8.10
C GLU A 323 23.51 -14.70 7.06
N ARG A 324 23.44 -13.39 6.82
CA ARG A 324 22.62 -12.82 5.76
C ARG A 324 23.01 -13.35 4.38
N LYS A 325 24.31 -13.42 4.11
CA LYS A 325 24.80 -14.01 2.85
C LYS A 325 24.41 -15.48 2.74
N LYS A 326 24.51 -16.26 3.82
CA LYS A 326 24.05 -17.66 3.82
C LYS A 326 22.56 -17.79 3.54
N VAL A 327 21.73 -16.89 4.09
CA VAL A 327 20.28 -16.84 3.79
C VAL A 327 20.05 -16.57 2.30
N GLU A 328 20.69 -15.52 1.77
CA GLU A 328 20.59 -15.15 0.34
C GLU A 328 21.09 -16.28 -0.58
N GLU A 329 22.21 -16.92 -0.27
CA GLU A 329 22.79 -18.05 -1.00
C GLU A 329 21.89 -19.28 -0.96
N LYS A 330 21.31 -19.61 0.20
CA LYS A 330 20.38 -20.73 0.33
C LYS A 330 19.14 -20.52 -0.53
N CYS A 331 18.50 -19.34 -0.43
CA CYS A 331 17.34 -19.01 -1.25
C CYS A 331 17.67 -19.04 -2.75
N ARG A 332 18.81 -18.45 -3.15
CA ARG A 332 19.27 -18.45 -4.55
C ARG A 332 19.50 -19.87 -5.07
N LYS A 333 20.17 -20.72 -4.29
CA LYS A 333 20.41 -22.12 -4.65
C LYS A 333 19.10 -22.86 -4.89
N LEU A 334 18.10 -22.71 -4.02
CA LEU A 334 16.79 -23.33 -4.20
C LEU A 334 16.09 -22.86 -5.48
N TRP A 335 16.20 -21.57 -5.77
CA TRP A 335 15.65 -20.98 -6.99
C TRP A 335 16.32 -21.52 -8.26
N ASP A 336 17.66 -21.56 -8.26
CA ASP A 336 18.46 -22.02 -9.39
C ASP A 336 18.30 -23.52 -9.64
N GLU A 337 18.18 -24.33 -8.58
CA GLU A 337 17.87 -25.76 -8.68
C GLU A 337 16.53 -25.99 -9.39
N GLU A 338 15.48 -25.27 -8.99
CA GLU A 338 14.15 -25.40 -9.62
C GLU A 338 14.15 -24.89 -11.06
N LYS A 339 14.90 -23.83 -11.35
CA LYS A 339 15.09 -23.31 -12.71
C LYS A 339 15.81 -24.34 -13.60
N ALA A 340 16.84 -25.00 -13.09
CA ALA A 340 17.59 -26.02 -13.82
C ALA A 340 16.71 -27.22 -14.22
N LEU A 341 15.67 -27.51 -13.43
CA LEU A 341 14.69 -28.55 -13.71
C LEU A 341 13.72 -28.18 -14.85
N LYS A 342 13.70 -26.92 -15.30
CA LYS A 342 12.85 -26.40 -16.39
C LYS A 342 11.36 -26.71 -16.20
N ARG A 343 10.92 -26.86 -14.93
CA ARG A 343 9.51 -27.05 -14.61
C ARG A 343 8.76 -25.74 -14.75
N LYS A 344 7.48 -25.82 -15.14
CA LYS A 344 6.55 -24.71 -14.99
C LYS A 344 6.32 -24.44 -13.51
N GLY A 345 5.99 -23.20 -13.15
CA GLY A 345 5.66 -22.83 -11.78
C GLY A 345 6.15 -21.45 -11.34
N PHE A 346 7.02 -20.82 -12.12
CA PHE A 346 7.41 -19.42 -11.90
C PHE A 346 6.26 -18.49 -12.24
N VAL A 347 5.96 -17.58 -11.32
CA VAL A 347 4.85 -16.63 -11.43
C VAL A 347 5.38 -15.23 -11.14
N ARG A 348 5.07 -14.28 -12.03
CA ARG A 348 5.33 -12.86 -11.85
C ARG A 348 4.12 -12.19 -11.21
N ARG A 349 4.33 -11.44 -10.12
CA ARG A 349 3.24 -10.66 -9.50
C ARG A 349 2.75 -9.58 -10.46
N GLY A 350 1.47 -9.20 -10.38
CA GLY A 350 0.84 -8.24 -11.31
C GLY A 350 1.49 -6.85 -11.36
N ASP A 351 2.32 -6.48 -10.39
CA ASP A 351 3.09 -5.23 -10.44
C ASP A 351 4.49 -5.36 -11.05
N GLY A 352 4.85 -6.56 -11.51
CA GLY A 352 6.13 -6.89 -12.14
C GLY A 352 7.34 -6.85 -11.21
N SER A 353 7.15 -6.56 -9.92
CA SER A 353 8.26 -6.26 -9.00
C SER A 353 8.81 -7.48 -8.25
N SER A 354 8.14 -8.63 -8.34
CA SER A 354 8.50 -9.85 -7.64
C SER A 354 8.06 -11.09 -8.39
N PHE A 355 8.78 -12.19 -8.15
CA PHE A 355 8.51 -13.51 -8.70
C PHE A 355 8.42 -14.52 -7.56
N PHE A 356 7.61 -15.56 -7.72
CA PHE A 356 7.63 -16.72 -6.85
C PHE A 356 7.53 -18.01 -7.65
N ASN A 357 7.93 -19.13 -7.07
CA ASN A 357 7.76 -20.43 -7.71
C ASN A 357 6.82 -21.32 -6.88
N ARG A 358 5.77 -21.85 -7.51
CA ARG A 358 4.76 -22.71 -6.86
C ARG A 358 5.34 -24.02 -6.31
N ASN A 359 6.46 -24.49 -6.86
CA ASN A 359 7.12 -25.74 -6.50
C ASN A 359 8.15 -25.57 -5.37
N ILE A 360 8.64 -24.34 -5.14
CA ILE A 360 9.57 -24.06 -4.04
C ILE A 360 8.75 -23.61 -2.84
N ARG A 361 8.33 -24.56 -2.01
CA ARG A 361 7.66 -24.27 -0.74
C ARG A 361 8.69 -24.32 0.38
N ILE A 362 8.69 -23.30 1.22
CA ILE A 362 9.57 -23.19 2.38
C ILE A 362 8.76 -23.05 3.65
N ARG A 363 9.29 -23.59 4.73
CA ARG A 363 8.79 -23.42 6.10
C ARG A 363 9.89 -22.80 6.95
N ILE A 364 9.49 -21.87 7.81
CA ILE A 364 10.40 -21.17 8.71
C ILE A 364 9.95 -21.45 10.13
N ASN A 365 10.77 -22.22 10.83
CA ASN A 365 10.47 -22.74 12.17
C ASN A 365 11.03 -21.86 13.28
N LYS A 366 12.09 -21.09 12.98
CA LYS A 366 12.73 -20.17 13.93
C LYS A 366 13.04 -18.83 13.29
N GLY A 367 12.98 -17.78 14.09
CA GLY A 367 13.23 -16.41 13.68
C GLY A 367 12.35 -15.42 14.44
N THR A 368 12.52 -14.14 14.16
CA THR A 368 11.70 -13.06 14.76
C THR A 368 11.08 -12.22 13.66
N VAL A 369 9.76 -11.99 13.75
CA VAL A 369 9.08 -11.08 12.83
C VAL A 369 9.25 -9.63 13.30
N HIS A 370 9.61 -8.74 12.37
CA HIS A 370 9.80 -7.31 12.61
C HIS A 370 8.92 -6.48 11.66
N VAL A 371 8.14 -5.59 12.27
CA VAL A 371 7.34 -4.56 11.60
C VAL A 371 7.77 -3.21 12.15
N PHE A 372 8.69 -2.56 11.45
CA PHE A 372 9.31 -1.29 11.86
C PHE A 372 8.40 -0.08 11.68
N SER A 373 7.43 -0.14 10.76
CA SER A 373 6.47 0.95 10.58
C SER A 373 5.17 0.47 9.94
N ARG A 374 4.09 1.24 10.14
CA ARG A 374 2.76 0.98 9.56
C ARG A 374 2.74 0.96 8.04
N ASN A 375 3.69 1.60 7.38
CA ASN A 375 3.75 1.69 5.91
C ASN A 375 4.94 0.93 5.32
N GLN A 376 5.57 0.05 6.10
CA GLN A 376 6.68 -0.77 5.65
C GLN A 376 6.26 -1.68 4.47
N GLY A 377 7.10 -1.75 3.44
CA GLY A 377 6.79 -2.46 2.20
C GLY A 377 6.46 -3.94 2.37
N ASN A 378 7.36 -4.67 3.04
CA ASN A 378 7.16 -6.06 3.46
C ASN A 378 7.69 -6.18 4.89
N PRO A 379 6.96 -6.79 5.83
CA PRO A 379 7.48 -7.25 7.12
C PRO A 379 8.74 -8.10 6.93
N ILE A 380 9.56 -8.15 7.96
CA ILE A 380 10.82 -8.88 7.89
C ILE A 380 10.81 -10.03 8.88
N LEU A 381 11.31 -11.17 8.44
CA LEU A 381 11.57 -12.32 9.27
C LEU A 381 13.08 -12.49 9.41
N ASP A 382 13.60 -12.10 10.59
CA ASP A 382 15.01 -12.19 10.97
C ASP A 382 15.33 -13.62 11.43
N LEU A 383 16.17 -14.32 10.67
CA LEU A 383 16.40 -15.76 10.82
C LEU A 383 17.83 -16.17 10.42
N LYS A 384 18.20 -17.42 10.71
CA LYS A 384 19.41 -18.04 10.17
C LYS A 384 19.10 -18.90 8.95
N ALA A 385 20.09 -19.12 8.10
CA ALA A 385 19.90 -19.94 6.90
C ALA A 385 19.41 -21.35 7.23
N GLU A 386 19.88 -21.95 8.34
CA GLU A 386 19.46 -23.28 8.80
C GLU A 386 17.96 -23.39 9.09
N ASP A 387 17.30 -22.29 9.46
CA ASP A 387 15.88 -22.26 9.85
C ASP A 387 14.91 -22.28 8.66
N ILE A 388 15.42 -22.19 7.43
CA ILE A 388 14.65 -22.33 6.19
C ILE A 388 14.56 -23.81 5.82
N GLU A 389 13.43 -24.45 6.07
CA GLU A 389 13.15 -25.83 5.67
C GLU A 389 12.49 -25.84 4.28
N VAL A 390 12.90 -26.75 3.40
CA VAL A 390 12.31 -26.89 2.06
C VAL A 390 11.27 -28.00 2.09
N MET A 391 10.04 -27.63 1.79
CA MET A 391 8.90 -28.53 1.66
C MET A 391 8.82 -28.98 0.20
N ARG A 392 9.63 -29.97 -0.19
CA ARG A 392 9.47 -30.57 -1.52
C ARG A 392 8.17 -31.37 -1.51
N ASN A 393 7.28 -31.08 -2.45
CA ASN A 393 6.23 -32.03 -2.78
C ASN A 393 6.96 -33.23 -3.42
N GLU A 394 7.09 -34.33 -2.69
CA GLU A 394 7.42 -35.61 -3.32
C GLU A 394 6.39 -35.84 -4.43
N ASP A 395 6.87 -36.06 -5.65
CA ASP A 395 6.09 -35.97 -6.89
C ASP A 395 4.73 -36.70 -6.75
N LYS A 396 3.63 -35.96 -6.97
CA LYS A 396 2.29 -36.51 -7.21
C LYS A 396 1.99 -36.54 -8.70
#